data_AF-E1IC69-F1
#
_entry.id   AF-E1IC69-F1
#
_cell.length_a   1.000
_cell.length_b   1.000
_cell.length_c   1.000
_cell.angle_alpha   90.00
_cell.angle_beta   90.00
_cell.angle_gamma   90.00
#
_symmetry.space_group_name_H-M   'P 1'
#
loop_
_entity.id
_entity.type
_entity.pdbx_description
1 polymer ?
#
loop_
_entity_poly.entity_id
_entity_poly.type
_entity_poly.pdbx_seq_one_letter_code
_entity_poly.pdbx_strand_id
1 'polypeptide(L)'
;MTQQPALTPDMDRAERIGYEVKAIRDLGYTCDVQQDREGLHYITVNLRRDTMEGPQPVQLYLKLLPTFPHGAPEMIVTVISPASTSSGELHELQIETESKARLSWLWSSRLYEIVQDVQDSVQGPNLRLASAPPPLPVPQVIPGAIPVPPAATSIPAMAPSRSPNRPIVLITGLIVIVLMLAGTGIYFAFLRDPCGEQRNTAQRALQSGDPTTMLQAVTLYETMRSRGQAGEGGSCGGLVTDPTPLREAYEQTAAAQFTAGELESAQNLYQQALAIDPQSVSANEGLTKTITARTRPLWSAVESNWSINSEQSWGEVVSSLDAIHSLNPEALNPTNSISVTLQLHDAYIAWGDLTLDSDPQASAEHYAAALALQIDPVLVTERQGWADWAIRLQAADAADVAALISELDQTAGENPDLRDPLGRSIDQWRYLAHVAYGEALVSQGGAVGEEAMAHANAALELVQSAPDSGRAARLLKGKAEELRATASGYKLSANQLDANAWKTLLKERRISASSSGKPVNLLIIAPSANMLITIVGTGNQTQLVTDRTGVAYAALPSGRYVVAISDNPDAGEVSVDLATGATYLVRVTPR
;
A
#
# COMPACT_ATOMS: atom_id res chain seq x y z
N MET A 1 12.13 -9.20 -0.01
CA MET A 1 12.89 -10.46 -0.11
C MET A 1 13.18 -10.97 1.29
N THR A 2 13.11 -12.27 1.56
CA THR A 2 13.50 -12.83 2.88
C THR A 2 15.02 -12.91 2.99
N GLN A 3 15.63 -12.20 3.93
CA GLN A 3 17.07 -12.34 4.19
C GLN A 3 17.37 -13.72 4.79
N GLN A 4 18.17 -14.51 4.08
CA GLN A 4 18.72 -15.77 4.62
C GLN A 4 19.91 -15.49 5.56
N PRO A 5 20.13 -16.33 6.60
CA PRO A 5 21.24 -16.15 7.54
C PRO A 5 22.60 -16.09 6.84
N ALA A 6 23.53 -15.33 7.41
CA ALA A 6 24.89 -15.21 6.88
C ALA A 6 25.64 -16.55 6.99
N LEU A 7 26.20 -17.02 5.88
CA LEU A 7 27.08 -18.20 5.85
C LEU A 7 28.33 -17.92 6.68
N THR A 8 28.59 -18.70 7.72
CA THR A 8 29.77 -18.49 8.57
C THR A 8 31.03 -19.10 7.96
N PRO A 9 32.24 -18.64 8.33
CA PRO A 9 33.50 -19.20 7.83
C PRO A 9 33.71 -20.69 8.12
N ASP A 10 33.00 -21.28 9.09
CA ASP A 10 33.26 -22.61 9.63
C ASP A 10 32.30 -23.72 9.14
N MET A 11 31.25 -23.40 8.40
CA MET A 11 30.28 -24.39 7.87
C MET A 11 30.96 -25.37 6.89
N ASP A 12 30.54 -26.64 6.85
CA ASP A 12 31.11 -27.59 5.89
C ASP A 12 30.75 -27.24 4.43
N ARG A 13 31.59 -27.64 3.47
CA ARG A 13 31.39 -27.39 2.04
C ARG A 13 30.07 -28.02 1.54
N ALA A 14 29.71 -29.21 2.00
CA ALA A 14 28.45 -29.85 1.62
C ALA A 14 27.24 -29.11 2.23
N GLU A 15 27.38 -28.61 3.46
CA GLU A 15 26.34 -27.83 4.12
C GLU A 15 26.06 -26.51 3.38
N ARG A 16 27.09 -25.73 3.03
CA ARG A 16 26.94 -24.47 2.27
C ARG A 16 26.30 -24.69 0.90
N ILE A 17 26.69 -25.76 0.20
CA ILE A 17 26.04 -26.17 -1.06
C ILE A 17 24.55 -26.47 -0.82
N GLY A 18 24.20 -27.14 0.28
CA GLY A 18 22.82 -27.38 0.70
C GLY A 18 22.01 -26.09 0.92
N TYR A 19 22.59 -25.06 1.52
CA TYR A 19 21.92 -23.75 1.72
C TYR A 19 21.67 -23.01 0.40
N GLU A 20 22.67 -22.91 -0.49
CA GLU A 20 22.50 -22.26 -1.80
C GLU A 20 21.50 -23.01 -2.70
N VAL A 21 21.54 -24.35 -2.69
CA VAL A 21 20.56 -25.20 -3.39
C VAL A 21 19.16 -25.03 -2.81
N LYS A 22 19.04 -24.87 -1.49
CA LYS A 22 17.76 -24.53 -0.86
C LYS A 22 17.28 -23.14 -1.29
N ALA A 23 18.13 -22.12 -1.32
CA ALA A 23 17.77 -20.77 -1.79
C ALA A 23 17.20 -20.80 -3.21
N ILE A 24 17.84 -21.53 -4.12
CA ILE A 24 17.38 -21.71 -5.50
C ILE A 24 16.02 -22.44 -5.55
N ARG A 25 15.76 -23.42 -4.66
CA ARG A 25 14.45 -24.09 -4.53
C ARG A 25 13.38 -23.21 -3.89
N ASP A 26 13.73 -22.40 -2.90
CA ASP A 26 12.84 -21.44 -2.23
C ASP A 26 12.39 -20.33 -3.21
N LEU A 27 13.22 -20.00 -4.23
CA LEU A 27 12.86 -19.17 -5.40
C LEU A 27 12.00 -19.90 -6.46
N GLY A 28 11.64 -21.16 -6.23
CA GLY A 28 10.77 -21.96 -7.11
C GLY A 28 11.46 -22.75 -8.22
N TYR A 29 12.80 -22.76 -8.28
CA TYR A 29 13.53 -23.50 -9.32
C TYR A 29 13.69 -24.99 -8.96
N THR A 30 13.42 -25.86 -9.94
CA THR A 30 13.78 -27.27 -9.85
C THR A 30 15.27 -27.44 -10.14
N CYS A 31 16.09 -27.44 -9.09
CA CYS A 31 17.52 -27.73 -9.16
C CYS A 31 17.92 -29.03 -8.45
N ASP A 32 19.00 -29.66 -8.92
CA ASP A 32 19.54 -30.91 -8.42
C ASP A 32 21.08 -30.83 -8.28
N VAL A 33 21.66 -31.61 -7.37
CA VAL A 33 23.11 -31.64 -7.12
C VAL A 33 23.66 -32.98 -7.56
N GLN A 34 24.53 -32.96 -8.56
CA GLN A 34 25.12 -34.16 -9.14
C GLN A 34 26.62 -34.16 -8.90
N GLN A 35 27.18 -35.33 -8.59
CA GLN A 35 28.62 -35.52 -8.44
C GLN A 35 29.12 -36.44 -9.56
N ASP A 36 30.17 -36.04 -10.27
CA ASP A 36 30.79 -36.90 -11.29
C ASP A 36 31.76 -37.93 -10.69
N ARG A 37 32.36 -38.75 -11.55
CA ARG A 37 33.31 -39.80 -11.16
C ARG A 37 34.66 -39.27 -10.67
N GLU A 38 34.95 -37.98 -10.88
CA GLU A 38 36.16 -37.31 -10.41
C GLU A 38 35.91 -36.54 -9.09
N GLY A 39 34.66 -36.55 -8.61
CA GLY A 39 34.23 -35.96 -7.36
C GLY A 39 33.79 -34.49 -7.49
N LEU A 40 33.80 -33.92 -8.70
CA LEU A 40 33.34 -32.56 -8.95
C LEU A 40 31.82 -32.50 -8.80
N HIS A 41 31.34 -31.39 -8.23
CA HIS A 41 29.92 -31.17 -7.98
C HIS A 41 29.35 -30.21 -9.02
N TYR A 42 28.17 -30.53 -9.53
CA TYR A 42 27.42 -29.74 -10.50
C TYR A 42 26.06 -29.44 -9.91
N ILE A 43 25.61 -28.19 -10.03
CA ILE A 43 24.22 -27.82 -9.77
C ILE A 43 23.54 -27.66 -11.12
N THR A 44 22.58 -28.53 -11.38
CA THR A 44 21.75 -28.50 -12.59
C THR A 44 20.48 -27.72 -12.27
N VAL A 45 20.24 -26.60 -12.95
CA VAL A 45 18.99 -25.81 -12.81
C VAL A 45 18.17 -25.97 -14.08
N ASN A 46 16.95 -26.49 -13.95
CA ASN A 46 16.02 -26.62 -15.07
C ASN A 46 15.18 -25.34 -15.21
N LEU A 47 15.28 -24.70 -16.37
CA LEU A 47 14.49 -23.54 -16.79
C LEU A 47 13.63 -23.92 -18.01
N ARG A 48 12.66 -23.07 -18.38
CA ARG A 48 11.74 -23.30 -19.50
C ARG A 48 11.59 -22.03 -20.32
N ARG A 49 11.82 -22.11 -21.63
CA ARG A 49 11.77 -20.98 -22.57
C ARG A 49 10.60 -21.12 -23.52
N ASP A 50 9.68 -20.16 -23.54
CA ASP A 50 8.52 -20.19 -24.44
C ASP A 50 8.90 -19.57 -25.80
N THR A 51 9.37 -20.39 -26.73
CA THR A 51 9.66 -19.95 -28.11
C THR A 51 8.37 -19.93 -28.94
N MET A 52 8.41 -19.41 -30.18
CA MET A 52 7.25 -19.50 -31.08
C MET A 52 6.91 -20.94 -31.50
N GLU A 53 7.80 -21.90 -31.25
CA GLU A 53 7.57 -23.34 -31.45
C GLU A 53 6.99 -24.01 -30.19
N GLY A 54 6.89 -23.27 -29.08
CA GLY A 54 6.38 -23.73 -27.79
C GLY A 54 7.44 -23.74 -26.68
N PRO A 55 7.06 -24.24 -25.48
CA PRO A 55 7.95 -24.30 -24.32
C PRO A 55 9.08 -25.33 -24.47
N GLN A 56 10.30 -24.87 -24.67
CA GLN A 56 11.53 -25.68 -24.73
C GLN A 56 12.23 -25.72 -23.35
N PRO A 57 12.81 -26.86 -22.92
CA PRO A 57 13.60 -26.94 -21.70
C PRO A 57 15.00 -26.36 -21.89
N VAL A 58 15.53 -25.71 -20.85
CA VAL A 58 16.92 -25.20 -20.79
C VAL A 58 17.56 -25.72 -19.51
N GLN A 59 18.79 -26.21 -19.58
CA GLN A 59 19.51 -26.73 -18.41
C GLN A 59 20.82 -25.96 -18.21
N LEU A 60 20.88 -25.22 -17.10
CA LEU A 60 22.12 -24.56 -16.65
C LEU A 60 22.92 -25.57 -15.84
N TYR A 61 24.20 -25.75 -16.18
CA TYR A 61 25.14 -26.60 -15.44
C TYR A 61 26.19 -25.73 -14.77
N LEU A 62 26.09 -25.61 -13.44
CA LEU A 62 27.01 -24.83 -12.61
C LEU A 62 28.05 -25.78 -12.00
N LYS A 63 29.23 -25.89 -12.61
CA LYS A 63 30.34 -26.74 -12.14
C LYS A 63 31.06 -26.05 -10.99
N LEU A 64 30.88 -26.58 -9.78
CA LEU A 64 31.44 -26.00 -8.55
C LEU A 64 32.92 -26.34 -8.43
N LEU A 65 33.78 -25.35 -8.67
CA LEU A 65 35.23 -25.49 -8.49
C LEU A 65 35.57 -25.96 -7.06
N PRO A 66 36.69 -26.69 -6.86
CA PRO A 66 37.14 -27.15 -5.54
C PRO A 66 37.22 -26.02 -4.48
N THR A 67 37.45 -24.79 -4.92
CA THR A 67 37.56 -23.57 -4.10
C THR A 67 36.22 -22.90 -3.76
N PHE A 68 35.08 -23.35 -4.31
CA PHE A 68 33.75 -22.82 -3.98
C PHE A 68 33.48 -22.97 -2.46
N PRO A 69 33.02 -21.91 -1.75
CA PRO A 69 32.42 -20.67 -2.28
C PRO A 69 33.39 -19.53 -2.66
N HIS A 70 34.69 -19.64 -2.38
CA HIS A 70 35.67 -18.56 -2.60
C HIS A 70 36.20 -18.46 -4.03
N GLY A 71 35.80 -19.36 -4.92
CA GLY A 71 36.02 -19.27 -6.36
C GLY A 71 34.68 -19.34 -7.09
N ALA A 72 34.50 -18.48 -8.10
CA ALA A 72 33.31 -18.48 -8.95
C ALA A 72 33.13 -19.86 -9.63
N PRO A 73 31.90 -20.37 -9.78
CA PRO A 73 31.65 -21.62 -10.47
C PRO A 73 31.95 -21.49 -11.97
N GLU A 74 32.39 -22.59 -12.59
CA GLU A 74 32.52 -22.67 -14.04
C GLU A 74 31.13 -22.95 -14.63
N MET A 75 30.58 -22.01 -15.39
CA MET A 75 29.21 -22.09 -15.91
C MET A 75 29.20 -22.64 -17.33
N ILE A 76 28.45 -23.72 -17.55
CA ILE A 76 28.20 -24.31 -18.87
C ILE A 76 26.69 -24.24 -19.13
N VAL A 77 26.30 -23.55 -20.21
CA VAL A 77 24.89 -23.32 -20.57
C VAL A 77 24.51 -24.27 -21.70
N THR A 78 23.65 -25.25 -21.40
CA THR A 78 23.23 -26.28 -22.36
C THR A 78 21.75 -26.10 -22.72
N VAL A 79 21.48 -25.65 -23.95
CA VAL A 79 20.12 -25.51 -24.49
C VAL A 79 19.75 -26.78 -25.24
N ILE A 80 18.76 -27.53 -24.75
CA ILE A 80 18.32 -28.80 -25.33
C ILE A 80 17.05 -28.57 -26.15
N SER A 81 17.22 -28.21 -27.43
CA SER A 81 16.09 -28.03 -28.35
C SER A 81 15.53 -29.39 -28.81
N PRO A 82 14.22 -29.65 -28.68
CA PRO A 82 13.60 -30.93 -29.01
C PRO A 82 13.28 -31.11 -30.51
N ALA A 83 14.19 -30.72 -31.42
CA ALA A 83 13.87 -30.57 -32.85
C ALA A 83 14.98 -30.91 -33.88
N SER A 84 15.76 -31.99 -33.69
CA SER A 84 16.31 -32.73 -34.84
C SER A 84 16.57 -34.21 -34.50
N THR A 85 16.24 -35.11 -35.44
CA THR A 85 16.55 -36.54 -35.33
C THR A 85 17.89 -36.86 -36.00
N SER A 86 18.64 -37.79 -35.39
CA SER A 86 20.03 -38.19 -35.70
C SER A 86 21.11 -37.20 -35.23
N SER A 87 22.12 -37.75 -34.54
CA SER A 87 23.24 -37.05 -33.88
C SER A 87 22.87 -35.76 -33.13
N GLY A 88 22.43 -35.91 -31.87
CA GLY A 88 22.33 -34.77 -30.95
C GLY A 88 23.72 -34.29 -30.53
N GLU A 89 24.27 -33.31 -31.25
CA GLU A 89 25.44 -32.56 -30.80
C GLU A 89 25.07 -31.65 -29.63
N LEU A 90 25.90 -31.62 -28.58
CA LEU A 90 25.81 -30.54 -27.59
C LEU A 90 26.38 -29.28 -28.23
N HIS A 91 25.51 -28.33 -28.57
CA HIS A 91 25.94 -26.97 -28.86
C HIS A 91 26.28 -26.25 -27.54
N GLU A 92 27.55 -26.35 -27.14
CA GLU A 92 28.14 -25.49 -26.12
C GLU A 92 28.07 -24.03 -26.60
N LEU A 93 27.13 -23.27 -26.03
CA LEU A 93 27.01 -21.84 -26.31
C LEU A 93 28.17 -21.11 -25.64
N GLN A 94 29.26 -20.89 -26.38
CA GLN A 94 30.33 -20.00 -25.93
C GLN A 94 29.79 -18.58 -25.76
N ILE A 95 29.53 -18.22 -24.50
CA ILE A 95 29.20 -16.85 -24.10
C ILE A 95 30.32 -15.93 -24.62
N GLU A 96 29.97 -14.95 -25.44
CA GLU A 96 30.93 -14.08 -26.13
C GLU A 96 31.75 -13.23 -25.15
N THR A 97 32.91 -12.75 -25.59
CA THR A 97 33.86 -12.01 -24.76
C THR A 97 33.28 -10.73 -24.17
N GLU A 98 32.33 -10.09 -24.87
CA GLU A 98 31.65 -8.88 -24.41
C GLU A 98 30.61 -9.18 -23.32
N SER A 99 29.88 -10.31 -23.44
CA SER A 99 29.04 -10.84 -22.36
C SER A 99 29.85 -11.27 -21.14
N LYS A 100 31.05 -11.88 -21.35
CA LYS A 100 32.00 -12.18 -20.27
C LYS A 100 32.57 -10.92 -19.60
N ALA A 101 32.66 -9.80 -20.32
CA ALA A 101 33.05 -8.51 -19.74
C ALA A 101 31.94 -7.85 -18.90
N ARG A 102 30.66 -8.09 -19.24
CA ARG A 102 29.52 -7.71 -18.38
C ARG A 102 29.37 -8.62 -17.16
N LEU A 103 29.62 -9.92 -17.32
CA LEU A 103 29.58 -10.94 -16.27
C LEU A 103 30.91 -11.00 -15.48
N SER A 104 31.48 -9.84 -15.12
CA SER A 104 32.69 -9.76 -14.30
C SER A 104 32.36 -9.93 -12.81
N TRP A 105 32.03 -11.16 -12.41
CA TRP A 105 31.60 -11.50 -11.05
C TRP A 105 32.57 -10.99 -9.96
N LEU A 106 32.04 -10.30 -8.96
CA LEU A 106 32.77 -10.03 -7.72
C LEU A 106 32.90 -11.33 -6.91
N TRP A 107 33.97 -11.44 -6.13
CA TRP A 107 34.39 -12.68 -5.45
C TRP A 107 33.50 -13.06 -4.23
N SER A 108 32.28 -12.55 -4.18
CA SER A 108 31.35 -12.63 -3.06
C SER A 108 29.89 -12.89 -3.45
N SER A 109 29.56 -12.95 -4.75
CA SER A 109 28.19 -13.19 -5.23
C SER A 109 27.70 -14.59 -4.86
N ARG A 110 26.45 -14.68 -4.38
CA ARG A 110 25.80 -15.95 -4.01
C ARG A 110 25.30 -16.69 -5.25
N LEU A 111 25.04 -18.00 -5.13
CA LEU A 111 24.73 -18.83 -6.28
C LEU A 111 23.34 -18.53 -6.87
N TYR A 112 22.37 -18.12 -6.04
CA TYR A 112 21.07 -17.67 -6.55
C TYR A 112 21.18 -16.36 -7.35
N GLU A 113 22.12 -15.46 -7.00
CA GLU A 113 22.38 -14.20 -7.70
C GLU A 113 22.91 -14.52 -9.09
N ILE A 114 23.84 -15.48 -9.19
CA ILE A 114 24.34 -16.02 -10.46
C ILE A 114 23.20 -16.61 -11.34
N VAL A 115 22.21 -17.29 -10.74
CA VAL A 115 21.05 -17.83 -11.48
C VAL A 115 20.12 -16.71 -11.95
N GLN A 116 19.91 -15.68 -11.14
CA GLN A 116 19.05 -14.53 -11.46
C GLN A 116 19.68 -13.64 -12.54
N ASP A 117 20.97 -13.31 -12.43
CA ASP A 117 21.71 -12.54 -13.44
C ASP A 117 21.76 -13.28 -14.80
N VAL A 118 21.81 -14.61 -14.80
CA VAL A 118 21.69 -15.41 -16.04
C VAL A 118 20.26 -15.38 -16.58
N GLN A 119 19.24 -15.50 -15.74
CA GLN A 119 17.84 -15.35 -16.15
C GLN A 119 17.61 -13.99 -16.84
N ASP A 120 18.15 -12.91 -16.25
CA ASP A 120 17.94 -11.55 -16.72
C ASP A 120 18.82 -11.19 -17.94
N SER A 121 20.05 -11.71 -18.01
CA SER A 121 20.93 -11.58 -19.19
C SER A 121 20.46 -12.40 -20.40
N VAL A 122 19.69 -13.48 -20.18
CA VAL A 122 19.15 -14.35 -21.25
C VAL A 122 17.76 -13.88 -21.75
N GLN A 123 17.28 -12.69 -21.33
CA GLN A 123 15.99 -12.12 -21.76
C GLN A 123 15.94 -11.64 -23.24
N GLY A 124 16.11 -12.57 -24.18
CA GLY A 124 15.17 -12.65 -25.30
C GLY A 124 13.80 -13.14 -24.79
N PRO A 125 12.68 -12.80 -25.45
CA PRO A 125 11.37 -12.90 -24.83
C PRO A 125 10.98 -14.31 -24.38
N ASN A 126 10.40 -14.36 -23.17
CA ASN A 126 9.75 -15.48 -22.48
C ASN A 126 10.65 -16.64 -21.98
N LEU A 127 10.98 -16.60 -20.68
CA LEU A 127 11.18 -17.79 -19.85
C LEU A 127 10.11 -17.86 -18.74
N ARG A 128 9.80 -19.07 -18.28
CA ARG A 128 8.83 -19.36 -17.21
C ARG A 128 9.27 -20.54 -16.33
N LEU A 129 8.66 -20.66 -15.15
CA LEU A 129 8.90 -21.76 -14.21
C LEU A 129 8.29 -23.09 -14.69
N ALA A 130 8.89 -24.21 -14.26
CA ALA A 130 8.33 -25.55 -14.35
C ALA A 130 7.63 -25.91 -13.02
N SER A 131 6.30 -25.96 -13.00
CA SER A 131 5.51 -26.13 -11.78
C SER A 131 5.51 -27.56 -11.23
N ALA A 132 5.90 -27.73 -9.97
CA ALA A 132 5.70 -28.96 -9.21
C ALA A 132 4.26 -29.08 -8.64
N PRO A 133 3.72 -30.30 -8.44
CA PRO A 133 2.39 -30.49 -7.86
C PRO A 133 2.37 -30.26 -6.33
N PRO A 134 1.30 -29.68 -5.75
CA PRO A 134 1.24 -29.33 -4.33
C PRO A 134 0.87 -30.51 -3.40
N PRO A 135 1.33 -30.52 -2.14
CA PRO A 135 0.91 -31.48 -1.12
C PRO A 135 -0.46 -31.13 -0.51
N LEU A 136 -1.14 -32.12 0.07
CA LEU A 136 -2.46 -31.98 0.69
C LEU A 136 -2.39 -31.70 2.21
N PRO A 137 -3.30 -30.88 2.78
CA PRO A 137 -3.35 -30.58 4.21
C PRO A 137 -4.06 -31.66 5.05
N VAL A 138 -3.78 -31.68 6.35
CA VAL A 138 -4.35 -32.60 7.35
C VAL A 138 -5.20 -31.81 8.37
N PRO A 139 -6.41 -32.26 8.76
CA PRO A 139 -7.30 -31.51 9.66
C PRO A 139 -6.91 -31.61 11.14
N GLN A 140 -7.25 -30.57 11.91
CA GLN A 140 -7.16 -30.55 13.39
C GLN A 140 -8.48 -31.00 14.05
N VAL A 141 -8.44 -31.30 15.36
CA VAL A 141 -9.57 -31.82 16.15
C VAL A 141 -9.72 -31.02 17.46
N ILE A 142 -10.96 -30.72 17.86
CA ILE A 142 -11.31 -30.03 19.11
C ILE A 142 -12.34 -30.85 19.90
N PRO A 143 -12.07 -31.13 21.19
CA PRO A 143 -13.08 -31.08 22.26
C PRO A 143 -12.55 -30.30 23.48
N GLY A 144 -13.33 -29.89 24.49
CA GLY A 144 -14.76 -30.01 24.82
C GLY A 144 -15.02 -29.37 26.20
N ALA A 145 -16.26 -29.20 26.66
CA ALA A 145 -16.59 -28.39 27.86
C ALA A 145 -17.69 -29.01 28.77
N ILE A 146 -18.09 -28.28 29.85
CA ILE A 146 -19.27 -28.51 30.76
C ILE A 146 -19.02 -29.58 31.86
N PRO A 147 -19.62 -29.57 33.10
CA PRO A 147 -20.61 -28.67 33.76
C PRO A 147 -20.22 -28.09 35.16
N VAL A 148 -21.13 -27.29 35.76
CA VAL A 148 -21.14 -26.75 37.16
C VAL A 148 -22.59 -26.72 37.71
N PRO A 149 -22.93 -27.36 38.85
CA PRO A 149 -23.18 -26.68 40.16
C PRO A 149 -22.80 -27.61 41.37
N PRO A 150 -23.23 -27.46 42.67
CA PRO A 150 -24.10 -26.49 43.36
C PRO A 150 -23.47 -25.90 44.68
N ALA A 151 -24.26 -25.69 45.76
CA ALA A 151 -23.89 -24.89 46.96
C ALA A 151 -24.49 -25.36 48.31
N ALA A 152 -23.93 -24.86 49.42
CA ALA A 152 -24.47 -24.76 50.79
C ALA A 152 -23.60 -23.75 51.60
N THR A 153 -23.94 -23.14 52.75
CA THR A 153 -25.10 -23.18 53.67
C THR A 153 -25.22 -21.80 54.39
N SER A 154 -26.23 -21.57 55.25
CA SER A 154 -26.38 -20.34 56.07
C SER A 154 -26.82 -20.64 57.52
N ILE A 155 -26.33 -19.87 58.52
CA ILE A 155 -26.91 -19.73 59.89
C ILE A 155 -26.54 -18.30 60.47
N PRO A 156 -26.99 -17.83 61.67
CA PRO A 156 -28.07 -16.85 61.77
C PRO A 156 -27.74 -15.51 62.48
N ALA A 157 -28.70 -14.59 62.51
CA ALA A 157 -28.71 -13.40 63.36
C ALA A 157 -29.30 -13.67 64.76
N MET A 158 -28.90 -12.88 65.76
CA MET A 158 -29.50 -12.86 67.12
C MET A 158 -30.52 -11.72 67.29
N ALA A 159 -31.53 -11.94 68.14
CA ALA A 159 -32.58 -10.97 68.46
C ALA A 159 -32.48 -10.46 69.92
N PRO A 160 -32.75 -9.17 70.19
CA PRO A 160 -32.84 -8.62 71.54
C PRO A 160 -34.24 -8.83 72.16
N SER A 161 -34.30 -9.14 73.45
CA SER A 161 -35.54 -9.26 74.21
C SER A 161 -35.98 -7.94 74.87
N ARG A 162 -37.27 -7.83 75.22
CA ARG A 162 -37.85 -6.70 75.98
C ARG A 162 -38.27 -7.15 77.39
N SER A 163 -38.15 -6.27 78.37
CA SER A 163 -38.92 -6.30 79.63
C SER A 163 -39.37 -4.88 80.04
N PRO A 164 -40.48 -4.70 80.80
CA PRO A 164 -41.07 -3.38 81.07
C PRO A 164 -41.10 -2.95 82.57
N ASN A 165 -41.59 -1.71 82.79
CA ASN A 165 -41.88 -1.01 84.08
C ASN A 165 -40.66 -0.33 84.75
N ARG A 166 -40.60 1.02 84.92
CA ARG A 166 -41.45 2.03 85.64
C ARG A 166 -41.08 2.17 87.14
N PRO A 167 -41.22 3.37 87.79
CA PRO A 167 -41.12 4.74 87.26
C PRO A 167 -40.45 5.80 88.20
N ILE A 168 -40.09 6.96 87.64
CA ILE A 168 -40.05 8.32 88.28
C ILE A 168 -39.45 8.47 89.70
N VAL A 169 -38.14 8.73 89.79
CA VAL A 169 -37.51 9.71 90.73
C VAL A 169 -36.34 10.47 90.05
N LEU A 170 -36.10 10.23 88.75
CA LEU A 170 -34.75 10.21 88.18
C LEU A 170 -34.48 11.36 87.17
N ILE A 171 -34.97 12.58 87.44
CA ILE A 171 -34.91 13.70 86.48
C ILE A 171 -33.72 14.63 86.77
N THR A 172 -33.63 15.24 87.95
CA THR A 172 -32.58 16.24 88.26
C THR A 172 -31.16 15.66 88.32
N GLY A 173 -30.99 14.51 88.97
CA GLY A 173 -29.70 13.81 89.00
C GLY A 173 -29.24 13.33 87.62
N LEU A 174 -30.18 12.89 86.77
CA LEU A 174 -29.87 12.44 85.42
C LEU A 174 -29.51 13.60 84.49
N ILE A 175 -30.10 14.80 84.67
CA ILE A 175 -29.67 16.01 83.95
C ILE A 175 -28.21 16.34 84.27
N VAL A 176 -27.77 16.27 85.54
CA VAL A 176 -26.36 16.54 85.90
C VAL A 176 -25.43 15.47 85.31
N ILE A 177 -25.80 14.20 85.37
CA ILE A 177 -25.01 13.11 84.77
C ILE A 177 -24.94 13.25 83.24
N VAL A 178 -26.05 13.57 82.57
CA VAL A 178 -26.09 13.82 81.12
C VAL A 178 -25.26 15.04 80.75
N LEU A 179 -25.25 16.11 81.55
CA LEU A 179 -24.40 17.28 81.33
C LEU A 179 -22.90 16.97 81.53
N MET A 180 -22.54 16.13 82.52
CA MET A 180 -21.15 15.67 82.69
C MET A 180 -20.71 14.72 81.57
N LEU A 181 -21.59 13.84 81.08
CA LEU A 181 -21.33 12.95 79.94
C LEU A 181 -21.27 13.71 78.62
N ALA A 182 -22.11 14.75 78.43
CA ALA A 182 -22.03 15.64 77.27
C ALA A 182 -20.76 16.48 77.33
N GLY A 183 -20.40 17.03 78.49
CA GLY A 183 -19.17 17.79 78.70
C GLY A 183 -17.90 16.97 78.44
N THR A 184 -17.84 15.74 78.96
CA THR A 184 -16.74 14.82 78.66
C THR A 184 -16.77 14.32 77.21
N GLY A 185 -17.94 14.08 76.61
CA GLY A 185 -18.08 13.75 75.19
C GLY A 185 -17.55 14.85 74.27
N ILE A 186 -17.88 16.11 74.55
CA ILE A 186 -17.35 17.29 73.84
C ILE A 186 -15.83 17.41 74.08
N TYR A 187 -15.36 17.24 75.31
CA TYR A 187 -13.94 17.29 75.63
C TYR A 187 -13.13 16.19 74.90
N PHE A 188 -13.64 14.97 74.83
CA PHE A 188 -13.04 13.89 74.02
C PHE A 188 -13.12 14.14 72.51
N ALA A 189 -14.17 14.82 72.02
CA ALA A 189 -14.25 15.26 70.62
C ALA A 189 -13.22 16.36 70.29
N PHE A 190 -12.87 17.22 71.24
CA PHE A 190 -11.78 18.21 71.10
C PHE A 190 -10.38 17.62 71.31
N LEU A 191 -10.23 16.54 72.09
CA LEU A 191 -8.95 15.86 72.31
C LEU A 191 -8.61 14.79 71.26
N ARG A 192 -9.61 14.23 70.55
CA ARG A 192 -9.33 13.26 69.48
C ARG A 192 -8.78 14.01 68.27
N ASP A 193 -7.51 13.82 67.99
CA ASP A 193 -6.89 14.23 66.72
C ASP A 193 -7.27 13.21 65.61
N PRO A 194 -8.20 13.53 64.69
CA PRO A 194 -8.56 12.62 63.61
C PRO A 194 -7.42 12.46 62.60
N CYS A 195 -6.57 13.47 62.45
CA CYS A 195 -5.47 13.50 61.50
C CYS A 195 -4.31 12.60 61.99
N GLY A 196 -4.07 12.53 63.30
CA GLY A 196 -3.14 11.57 63.91
C GLY A 196 -3.59 10.12 63.73
N GLU A 197 -4.86 9.81 63.94
CA GLU A 197 -5.42 8.46 63.73
C GLU A 197 -5.42 8.04 62.25
N GLN A 198 -5.76 8.97 61.35
CA GLN A 198 -5.69 8.75 59.90
C GLN A 198 -4.25 8.60 59.41
N ARG A 199 -3.29 9.42 59.87
CA ARG A 199 -1.85 9.30 59.57
C ARG A 199 -1.29 7.95 60.02
N ASN A 200 -1.58 7.51 61.24
CA ASN A 200 -1.17 6.20 61.73
C ASN A 200 -1.81 5.04 60.95
N THR A 201 -2.92 5.27 60.25
CA THR A 201 -3.58 4.27 59.39
C THR A 201 -2.98 4.26 58.00
N ALA A 202 -2.77 5.44 57.39
CA ALA A 202 -2.06 5.59 56.12
C ALA A 202 -0.62 5.04 56.20
N GLN A 203 0.13 5.31 57.27
CA GLN A 203 1.49 4.80 57.44
C GLN A 203 1.54 3.26 57.55
N ARG A 204 0.55 2.62 58.21
CA ARG A 204 0.43 1.15 58.23
C ARG A 204 0.07 0.58 56.85
N ALA A 205 -0.73 1.33 56.08
CA ALA A 205 -1.12 0.98 54.72
C ALA A 205 0.01 1.19 53.68
N LEU A 206 0.99 2.05 53.96
CA LEU A 206 2.26 2.09 53.24
C LEU A 206 3.18 0.92 53.64
N GLN A 207 3.22 0.57 54.93
CA GLN A 207 4.06 -0.53 55.45
C GLN A 207 3.63 -1.93 54.99
N SER A 208 2.43 -2.12 54.43
CA SER A 208 1.95 -3.42 53.97
C SER A 208 2.54 -3.90 52.63
N GLY A 209 3.18 -3.03 51.84
CA GLY A 209 3.76 -3.38 50.53
C GLY A 209 2.76 -3.62 49.39
N ASP A 210 1.50 -3.95 49.72
CA ASP A 210 0.41 -4.14 48.75
C ASP A 210 0.05 -2.82 48.02
N PRO A 211 0.11 -2.76 46.68
CA PRO A 211 -0.21 -1.56 45.92
C PRO A 211 -1.64 -1.02 46.15
N THR A 212 -2.62 -1.89 46.38
CA THR A 212 -4.03 -1.46 46.54
C THR A 212 -4.27 -0.78 47.89
N THR A 213 -3.59 -1.26 48.93
CA THR A 213 -3.60 -0.71 50.28
C THR A 213 -2.76 0.56 50.35
N MET A 214 -1.62 0.61 49.65
CA MET A 214 -0.82 1.82 49.49
C MET A 214 -1.61 2.97 48.80
N LEU A 215 -2.39 2.67 47.76
CA LEU A 215 -3.24 3.66 47.11
C LEU A 215 -4.29 4.26 48.07
N GLN A 216 -4.85 3.44 48.98
CA GLN A 216 -5.74 3.94 50.05
C GLN A 216 -5.00 4.87 51.03
N ALA A 217 -3.71 4.64 51.29
CA ALA A 217 -2.88 5.54 52.09
C ALA A 217 -2.73 6.91 51.42
N VAL A 218 -2.47 6.94 50.11
CA VAL A 218 -2.41 8.17 49.30
C VAL A 218 -3.72 8.96 49.39
N THR A 219 -4.87 8.31 49.14
CA THR A 219 -6.20 8.95 49.25
C THR A 219 -6.48 9.48 50.66
N LEU A 220 -6.00 8.81 51.71
CA LEU A 220 -6.07 9.32 53.09
C LEU A 220 -5.21 10.58 53.29
N TYR A 221 -4.00 10.63 52.75
CA TYR A 221 -3.14 11.82 52.81
C TYR A 221 -3.72 13.01 52.02
N GLU A 222 -4.30 12.79 50.85
CA GLU A 222 -5.05 13.80 50.08
C GLU A 222 -6.26 14.34 50.86
N THR A 223 -7.02 13.44 51.51
CA THR A 223 -8.16 13.79 52.37
C THR A 223 -7.74 14.63 53.58
N MET A 224 -6.58 14.33 54.18
CA MET A 224 -6.03 15.14 55.28
C MET A 224 -5.50 16.50 54.78
N ARG A 225 -4.85 16.56 53.61
CA ARG A 225 -4.34 17.80 53.01
C ARG A 225 -5.46 18.77 52.65
N SER A 226 -6.53 18.29 52.02
CA SER A 226 -7.70 19.10 51.65
C SER A 226 -8.45 19.65 52.86
N ARG A 227 -8.64 18.85 53.93
CA ARG A 227 -9.15 19.34 55.22
C ARG A 227 -8.26 20.42 55.82
N GLY A 228 -6.94 20.22 55.80
CA GLY A 228 -5.96 21.22 56.23
C GLY A 228 -6.08 22.53 55.45
N GLN A 229 -6.28 22.46 54.13
CA GLN A 229 -6.50 23.64 53.26
C GLN A 229 -7.82 24.36 53.54
N ALA A 230 -8.87 23.63 53.91
CA ALA A 230 -10.15 24.19 54.34
C ALA A 230 -10.13 24.79 55.77
N GLY A 231 -9.03 24.60 56.52
CA GLY A 231 -8.94 24.96 57.95
C GLY A 231 -9.67 23.98 58.88
N GLU A 232 -10.16 22.85 58.36
CA GLU A 232 -10.91 21.83 59.10
C GLU A 232 -9.99 20.91 59.91
N GLY A 233 -9.38 21.46 60.97
CA GLY A 233 -8.61 20.74 61.98
C GLY A 233 -7.15 21.16 62.03
N GLY A 234 -6.74 21.75 63.16
CA GLY A 234 -5.41 22.32 63.35
C GLY A 234 -4.25 21.33 63.23
N SER A 235 -4.48 20.03 63.42
CA SER A 235 -3.49 18.97 63.24
C SER A 235 -3.27 18.56 61.77
N CYS A 236 -4.31 18.64 60.92
CA CYS A 236 -4.20 18.35 59.49
C CYS A 236 -3.41 19.42 58.73
N GLY A 237 -3.38 20.67 59.22
CA GLY A 237 -2.63 21.78 58.62
C GLY A 237 -1.13 21.49 58.41
N GLY A 238 -0.55 20.57 59.19
CA GLY A 238 0.84 20.12 59.01
C GLY A 238 1.13 19.56 57.61
N LEU A 239 0.17 18.90 56.95
CA LEU A 239 0.31 18.38 55.58
C LEU A 239 0.16 19.45 54.49
N VAL A 240 -0.19 20.68 54.88
CA VAL A 240 -0.24 21.85 53.99
C VAL A 240 1.05 22.65 54.08
N THR A 241 1.62 22.76 55.28
CA THR A 241 2.93 23.39 55.51
C THR A 241 4.11 22.50 55.14
N ASP A 242 3.96 21.18 55.29
CA ASP A 242 4.94 20.16 54.92
C ASP A 242 4.24 19.00 54.19
N PRO A 243 4.21 19.01 52.85
CA PRO A 243 3.60 17.94 52.06
C PRO A 243 4.51 16.72 51.87
N THR A 244 5.71 16.68 52.47
CA THR A 244 6.69 15.59 52.31
C THR A 244 6.09 14.19 52.54
N PRO A 245 5.26 13.94 53.58
CA PRO A 245 4.67 12.61 53.78
C PRO A 245 3.70 12.16 52.68
N LEU A 246 3.06 13.11 51.97
CA LEU A 246 2.22 12.79 50.81
C LEU A 246 3.07 12.52 49.56
N ARG A 247 4.17 13.27 49.37
CA ARG A 247 5.16 12.99 48.32
C ARG A 247 5.74 11.58 48.47
N GLU A 248 6.19 11.23 49.67
CA GLU A 248 6.71 9.90 50.00
C GLU A 248 5.66 8.79 49.84
N ALA A 249 4.38 9.06 50.13
CA ALA A 249 3.29 8.13 49.87
C ALA A 249 3.08 7.85 48.38
N TYR A 250 3.11 8.89 47.53
CA TYR A 250 3.08 8.72 46.06
C TYR A 250 4.28 7.91 45.57
N GLU A 251 5.50 8.26 45.99
CA GLU A 251 6.74 7.58 45.56
C GLU A 251 6.77 6.09 45.94
N GLN A 252 6.34 5.75 47.15
CA GLN A 252 6.26 4.35 47.63
C GLN A 252 5.18 3.56 46.89
N THR A 253 4.00 4.15 46.67
CA THR A 253 2.90 3.52 45.92
C THR A 253 3.29 3.30 44.46
N ALA A 254 3.96 4.27 43.84
CA ALA A 254 4.48 4.18 42.47
C ALA A 254 5.53 3.07 42.32
N ALA A 255 6.45 2.94 43.28
CA ALA A 255 7.46 1.88 43.28
C ALA A 255 6.83 0.47 43.41
N ALA A 256 5.78 0.33 44.23
CA ALA A 256 5.04 -0.93 44.37
C ALA A 256 4.24 -1.27 43.10
N GLN A 257 3.58 -0.28 42.48
CA GLN A 257 2.89 -0.46 41.20
C GLN A 257 3.84 -0.78 40.04
N PHE A 258 4.99 -0.12 39.96
CA PHE A 258 6.05 -0.45 39.00
C PHE A 258 6.50 -1.92 39.17
N THR A 259 6.66 -2.37 40.42
CA THR A 259 7.02 -3.76 40.75
C THR A 259 5.91 -4.76 40.39
N ALA A 260 4.64 -4.34 40.43
CA ALA A 260 3.49 -5.12 39.99
C ALA A 260 3.29 -5.15 38.45
N GLY A 261 4.02 -4.31 37.70
CA GLY A 261 3.85 -4.15 36.24
C GLY A 261 2.85 -3.08 35.81
N GLU A 262 2.24 -2.36 36.76
CA GLU A 262 1.22 -1.32 36.53
C GLU A 262 1.86 0.02 36.11
N LEU A 263 2.66 -0.02 35.03
CA LEU A 263 3.59 1.05 34.65
C LEU A 263 2.92 2.42 34.39
N GLU A 264 1.69 2.44 33.87
CA GLU A 264 0.98 3.70 33.64
C GLU A 264 0.53 4.36 34.96
N SER A 265 -0.01 3.57 35.89
CA SER A 265 -0.41 4.08 37.20
C SER A 265 0.82 4.53 37.99
N ALA A 266 1.92 3.78 37.93
CA ALA A 266 3.21 4.17 38.52
C ALA A 266 3.75 5.50 37.96
N GLN A 267 3.69 5.70 36.63
CA GLN A 267 4.07 6.96 35.99
C GLN A 267 3.22 8.12 36.51
N ASN A 268 1.90 7.95 36.56
CA ASN A 268 0.97 8.99 37.02
C ASN A 268 1.19 9.34 38.50
N LEU A 269 1.58 8.39 39.35
CA LEU A 269 1.91 8.65 40.76
C LEU A 269 3.28 9.34 40.91
N TYR A 270 4.31 8.96 40.15
CA TYR A 270 5.59 9.68 40.15
C TYR A 270 5.43 11.13 39.66
N GLN A 271 4.59 11.37 38.66
CA GLN A 271 4.24 12.73 38.23
C GLN A 271 3.52 13.53 39.33
N GLN A 272 2.64 12.90 40.12
CA GLN A 272 1.99 13.55 41.28
C GLN A 272 2.98 13.86 42.42
N ALA A 273 3.97 13.01 42.65
CA ALA A 273 5.07 13.31 43.57
C ALA A 273 5.88 14.54 43.10
N LEU A 274 6.23 14.61 41.82
CA LEU A 274 6.94 15.75 41.22
C LEU A 274 6.11 17.04 41.19
N ALA A 275 4.78 16.94 41.12
CA ALA A 275 3.87 18.08 41.27
C ALA A 275 3.80 18.64 42.71
N ILE A 276 4.31 17.90 43.71
CA ILE A 276 4.53 18.39 45.08
C ILE A 276 5.95 18.93 45.25
N ASP A 277 6.94 18.23 44.71
CA ASP A 277 8.36 18.57 44.79
C ASP A 277 9.09 18.22 43.47
N PRO A 278 9.27 19.20 42.57
CA PRO A 278 9.95 18.99 41.30
C PRO A 278 11.43 18.55 41.44
N GLN A 279 12.04 18.71 42.62
CA GLN A 279 13.43 18.33 42.88
C GLN A 279 13.57 16.97 43.59
N SER A 280 12.49 16.20 43.77
CA SER A 280 12.59 14.84 44.29
C SER A 280 13.38 13.95 43.33
N VAL A 281 14.60 13.60 43.73
CA VAL A 281 15.47 12.65 43.00
C VAL A 281 14.81 11.28 42.91
N SER A 282 14.16 10.84 44.00
CA SER A 282 13.42 9.57 44.09
C SER A 282 12.29 9.49 43.05
N ALA A 283 11.47 10.54 42.93
CA ALA A 283 10.39 10.58 41.96
C ALA A 283 10.88 10.74 40.52
N ASN A 284 11.93 11.53 40.28
CA ASN A 284 12.56 11.66 38.96
C ASN A 284 13.17 10.33 38.49
N GLU A 285 13.97 9.66 39.33
CA GLU A 285 14.52 8.34 39.03
C GLU A 285 13.43 7.29 38.77
N GLY A 286 12.38 7.30 39.59
CA GLY A 286 11.23 6.40 39.45
C GLY A 286 10.47 6.60 38.14
N LEU A 287 10.20 7.85 37.79
CA LEU A 287 9.60 8.23 36.51
C LEU A 287 10.48 7.79 35.33
N THR A 288 11.78 8.07 35.36
CA THR A 288 12.72 7.64 34.32
C THR A 288 12.71 6.12 34.15
N LYS A 289 12.84 5.35 35.24
CA LYS A 289 12.79 3.88 35.22
C LYS A 289 11.47 3.36 34.65
N THR A 290 10.36 4.02 34.98
CA THR A 290 9.01 3.67 34.48
C THR A 290 8.88 3.94 32.98
N ILE A 291 9.31 5.11 32.50
CA ILE A 291 9.32 5.45 31.07
C ILE A 291 10.21 4.46 30.30
N THR A 292 11.43 4.17 30.77
CA THR A 292 12.32 3.17 30.15
C THR A 292 11.69 1.77 30.11
N ALA A 293 10.91 1.38 31.12
CA ALA A 293 10.18 0.11 31.11
C ALA A 293 9.03 0.10 30.08
N ARG A 294 8.30 1.21 29.90
CA ARG A 294 7.25 1.34 28.88
C ARG A 294 7.80 1.38 27.46
N THR A 295 8.92 2.07 27.21
CA THR A 295 9.47 2.24 25.85
C THR A 295 10.33 1.07 25.37
N ARG A 296 10.94 0.28 26.25
CA ARG A 296 11.74 -0.90 25.87
C ARG A 296 11.03 -1.90 24.92
N PRO A 297 9.79 -2.36 25.18
CA PRO A 297 9.11 -3.27 24.24
C PRO A 297 8.77 -2.59 22.90
N LEU A 298 8.47 -1.30 22.91
CA LEU A 298 8.21 -0.52 21.70
C LEU A 298 9.47 -0.41 20.84
N TRP A 299 10.62 -0.10 21.45
CA TRP A 299 11.92 -0.10 20.76
C TRP A 299 12.24 -1.47 20.13
N SER A 300 11.96 -2.57 20.84
CA SER A 300 12.17 -3.91 20.31
C SER A 300 11.25 -4.24 19.12
N ALA A 301 10.04 -3.67 19.07
CA ALA A 301 9.12 -3.83 17.94
C ALA A 301 9.56 -2.99 16.72
N VAL A 302 10.04 -1.77 16.96
CA VAL A 302 10.68 -0.93 15.93
C VAL A 302 11.85 -1.68 15.30
N GLU A 303 12.78 -2.19 16.11
CA GLU A 303 13.97 -2.90 15.62
C GLU A 303 13.64 -4.17 14.83
N SER A 304 12.62 -4.95 15.22
CA SER A 304 12.21 -6.12 14.45
C SER A 304 11.57 -5.76 13.10
N ASN A 305 10.70 -4.74 13.08
CA ASN A 305 9.90 -4.41 11.91
C ASN A 305 10.64 -3.53 10.88
N TRP A 306 11.59 -2.68 11.30
CA TRP A 306 12.36 -1.81 10.41
C TRP A 306 13.06 -2.57 9.27
N SER A 307 13.52 -3.80 9.54
CA SER A 307 14.21 -4.64 8.55
C SER A 307 13.31 -5.27 7.48
N ILE A 308 11.98 -5.25 7.67
CA ILE A 308 11.02 -5.93 6.80
C ILE A 308 10.73 -5.09 5.54
N ASN A 309 10.77 -3.77 5.64
CA ASN A 309 10.48 -2.79 4.58
C ASN A 309 9.21 -3.12 3.78
N SER A 310 8.08 -3.19 4.48
CA SER A 310 6.73 -3.32 3.92
C SER A 310 5.79 -2.28 4.54
N GLU A 311 4.72 -1.93 3.83
CA GLU A 311 3.70 -0.96 4.27
C GLU A 311 3.15 -1.27 5.67
N GLN A 312 2.77 -2.53 5.93
CA GLN A 312 2.32 -2.96 7.26
C GLN A 312 3.42 -2.75 8.32
N SER A 313 4.65 -3.15 8.03
CA SER A 313 5.75 -3.02 9.00
C SER A 313 6.11 -1.56 9.30
N TRP A 314 5.97 -0.65 8.33
CA TRP A 314 6.16 0.78 8.56
C TRP A 314 5.05 1.38 9.42
N GLY A 315 3.79 0.98 9.23
CA GLY A 315 2.69 1.36 10.13
C GLY A 315 2.91 0.89 11.58
N GLU A 316 3.43 -0.32 11.77
CA GLU A 316 3.80 -0.83 13.10
C GLU A 316 5.03 -0.11 13.70
N VAL A 317 6.01 0.26 12.89
CA VAL A 317 7.19 1.06 13.29
C VAL A 317 6.77 2.47 13.72
N VAL A 318 6.02 3.19 12.89
CA VAL A 318 5.58 4.57 13.16
C VAL A 318 4.68 4.61 14.39
N SER A 319 3.68 3.72 14.49
CA SER A 319 2.81 3.62 15.68
C SER A 319 3.62 3.38 16.97
N SER A 320 4.67 2.57 16.91
CA SER A 320 5.57 2.33 18.05
C SER A 320 6.43 3.55 18.38
N LEU A 321 6.93 4.28 17.37
CA LEU A 321 7.74 5.49 17.54
C LEU A 321 6.91 6.68 18.03
N ASP A 322 5.69 6.90 17.52
CA ASP A 322 4.74 7.88 18.04
C ASP A 322 4.40 7.62 19.51
N ALA A 323 4.20 6.36 19.89
CA ALA A 323 3.96 5.97 21.28
C ALA A 323 5.19 6.23 22.18
N ILE A 324 6.42 6.02 21.68
CA ILE A 324 7.65 6.38 22.41
C ILE A 324 7.78 7.91 22.52
N HIS A 325 7.59 8.65 21.43
CA HIS A 325 7.70 10.12 21.38
C HIS A 325 6.67 10.80 22.29
N SER A 326 5.45 10.26 22.35
CA SER A 326 4.38 10.70 23.25
C SER A 326 4.68 10.44 24.74
N LEU A 327 5.48 9.41 25.05
CA LEU A 327 5.92 9.12 26.42
C LEU A 327 7.16 9.93 26.82
N ASN A 328 8.08 10.15 25.89
CA ASN A 328 9.26 11.00 26.04
C ASN A 328 9.83 11.38 24.64
N PRO A 329 9.71 12.64 24.19
CA PRO A 329 10.23 13.07 22.89
C PRO A 329 11.76 13.17 22.86
N GLU A 330 12.42 13.18 24.02
CA GLU A 330 13.89 13.10 24.15
C GLU A 330 14.39 11.65 24.29
N ALA A 331 13.52 10.64 24.11
CA ALA A 331 13.93 9.24 24.18
C ALA A 331 14.96 8.91 23.10
N LEU A 332 16.08 8.31 23.52
CA LEU A 332 17.07 7.73 22.62
C LEU A 332 16.82 6.23 22.45
N ASN A 333 17.01 5.73 21.24
CA ASN A 333 17.04 4.30 20.95
C ASN A 333 18.19 3.62 21.75
N PRO A 334 17.92 2.51 22.46
CA PRO A 334 18.89 1.91 23.39
C PRO A 334 20.10 1.26 22.71
N THR A 335 19.99 0.95 21.42
CA THR A 335 20.99 0.20 20.64
C THR A 335 21.96 1.14 19.90
N ASN A 336 21.46 2.28 19.38
CA ASN A 336 22.25 3.19 18.53
C ASN A 336 22.26 4.67 19.00
N SER A 337 21.59 5.01 20.11
CA SER A 337 21.51 6.37 20.68
C SER A 337 20.88 7.44 19.79
N ILE A 338 20.20 7.07 18.69
CA ILE A 338 19.46 8.01 17.84
C ILE A 338 18.16 8.42 18.55
N SER A 339 17.76 9.69 18.46
CA SER A 339 16.53 10.18 19.07
C SER A 339 15.27 9.64 18.38
N VAL A 340 14.21 9.43 19.15
CA VAL A 340 12.90 8.97 18.64
C VAL A 340 12.35 9.91 17.57
N THR A 341 12.48 11.22 17.74
CA THR A 341 12.01 12.22 16.76
C THR A 341 12.69 12.07 15.40
N LEU A 342 13.98 11.71 15.37
CA LEU A 342 14.70 11.47 14.13
C LEU A 342 14.33 10.12 13.51
N GLN A 343 14.26 9.03 14.31
CA GLN A 343 13.80 7.74 13.78
C GLN A 343 12.35 7.80 13.27
N LEU A 344 11.48 8.60 13.89
CA LEU A 344 10.09 8.83 13.47
C LEU A 344 10.03 9.60 12.15
N HIS A 345 10.80 10.67 12.00
CA HIS A 345 10.97 11.40 10.74
C HIS A 345 11.44 10.48 9.61
N ASP A 346 12.50 9.71 9.87
CA ASP A 346 13.10 8.81 8.88
C ASP A 346 12.14 7.66 8.50
N ALA A 347 11.33 7.17 9.45
CA ALA A 347 10.29 6.18 9.19
C ALA A 347 9.12 6.73 8.37
N TYR A 348 8.67 7.97 8.64
CA TYR A 348 7.65 8.64 7.82
C TYR A 348 8.14 8.87 6.39
N ILE A 349 9.41 9.26 6.19
CA ILE A 349 10.02 9.33 4.85
C ILE A 349 10.01 7.94 4.19
N ALA A 350 10.54 6.91 4.85
CA ALA A 350 10.67 5.58 4.25
C ALA A 350 9.30 4.94 3.90
N TRP A 351 8.25 5.24 4.67
CA TRP A 351 6.89 4.81 4.37
C TRP A 351 6.26 5.61 3.21
N GLY A 352 6.50 6.92 3.16
CA GLY A 352 6.11 7.76 2.02
C GLY A 352 6.78 7.32 0.72
N ASP A 353 8.08 7.02 0.77
CA ASP A 353 8.85 6.51 -0.37
C ASP A 353 8.29 5.19 -0.91
N LEU A 354 7.96 4.26 -0.01
CA LEU A 354 7.41 2.95 -0.37
C LEU A 354 6.00 3.04 -0.98
N THR A 355 5.19 4.02 -0.55
CA THR A 355 3.79 4.20 -0.99
C THR A 355 3.66 5.06 -2.25
N LEU A 356 4.69 5.82 -2.64
CA LEU A 356 4.66 6.81 -3.74
C LEU A 356 4.14 6.28 -5.10
N ASP A 357 4.30 4.99 -5.39
CA ASP A 357 3.81 4.39 -6.65
C ASP A 357 2.40 3.77 -6.53
N SER A 358 2.03 3.29 -5.34
CA SER A 358 0.77 2.57 -5.09
C SER A 358 -0.35 3.45 -4.56
N ASP A 359 -0.02 4.41 -3.70
CA ASP A 359 -0.93 5.41 -3.13
C ASP A 359 -0.17 6.74 -2.90
N PRO A 360 -0.11 7.62 -3.91
CA PRO A 360 0.47 8.94 -3.79
C PRO A 360 -0.16 9.84 -2.72
N GLN A 361 -1.43 9.62 -2.38
CA GLN A 361 -2.15 10.42 -1.38
C GLN A 361 -1.66 10.05 0.02
N ALA A 362 -1.55 8.76 0.33
CA ALA A 362 -0.91 8.28 1.56
C ALA A 362 0.56 8.74 1.63
N SER A 363 1.29 8.66 0.51
CA SER A 363 2.68 9.14 0.42
C SER A 363 2.82 10.62 0.81
N ALA A 364 1.98 11.50 0.27
CA ALA A 364 1.94 12.91 0.64
C ALA A 364 1.58 13.15 2.12
N GLU A 365 0.65 12.37 2.68
CA GLU A 365 0.28 12.44 4.10
C GLU A 365 1.43 12.01 5.03
N HIS A 366 2.21 10.98 4.64
CA HIS A 366 3.41 10.58 5.35
C HIS A 366 4.52 11.65 5.30
N TYR A 367 4.76 12.27 4.14
CA TYR A 367 5.71 13.40 4.04
C TYR A 367 5.25 14.62 4.84
N ALA A 368 3.95 14.93 4.87
CA ALA A 368 3.42 16.02 5.70
C ALA A 368 3.63 15.75 7.21
N ALA A 369 3.53 14.48 7.64
CA ALA A 369 3.85 14.08 9.02
C ALA A 369 5.35 14.21 9.33
N ALA A 370 6.25 13.82 8.42
CA ALA A 370 7.69 14.05 8.56
C ALA A 370 8.02 15.56 8.66
N LEU A 371 7.41 16.39 7.82
CA LEU A 371 7.63 17.85 7.78
C LEU A 371 7.21 18.54 9.09
N ALA A 372 6.15 18.03 9.74
CA ALA A 372 5.67 18.53 11.03
C ALA A 372 6.70 18.39 12.17
N LEU A 373 7.65 17.45 12.05
CA LEU A 373 8.75 17.25 13.01
C LEU A 373 9.91 18.25 12.84
N GLN A 374 9.89 19.07 11.77
CA GLN A 374 10.86 20.14 11.48
C GLN A 374 12.33 19.68 11.33
N ILE A 375 12.54 18.39 11.05
CA ILE A 375 13.80 17.82 10.61
C ILE A 375 13.84 17.90 9.07
N ASP A 376 15.03 18.17 8.52
CA ASP A 376 15.32 18.44 7.08
C ASP A 376 14.11 18.82 6.20
N PRO A 377 13.50 20.01 6.44
CA PRO A 377 12.30 20.41 5.72
C PRO A 377 12.54 20.62 4.22
N VAL A 378 13.79 20.76 3.76
CA VAL A 378 14.13 20.89 2.34
C VAL A 378 13.96 19.54 1.65
N LEU A 379 14.58 18.49 2.18
CA LEU A 379 14.43 17.12 1.67
C LEU A 379 12.97 16.67 1.67
N VAL A 380 12.23 16.94 2.74
CA VAL A 380 10.81 16.53 2.83
C VAL A 380 9.93 17.32 1.86
N THR A 381 10.19 18.62 1.64
CA THR A 381 9.45 19.42 0.64
C THR A 381 9.69 18.90 -0.79
N GLU A 382 10.91 18.49 -1.12
CA GLU A 382 11.22 17.88 -2.43
C GLU A 382 10.44 16.58 -2.64
N ARG A 383 10.42 15.70 -1.62
CA ARG A 383 9.64 14.45 -1.64
C ARG A 383 8.13 14.69 -1.75
N GLN A 384 7.62 15.70 -1.05
CA GLN A 384 6.22 16.09 -1.16
C GLN A 384 5.86 16.59 -2.57
N GLY A 385 6.74 17.35 -3.23
CA GLY A 385 6.55 17.76 -4.63
C GLY A 385 6.42 16.60 -5.61
N TRP A 386 7.18 15.52 -5.40
CA TRP A 386 7.02 14.27 -6.16
C TRP A 386 5.67 13.61 -5.93
N ALA A 387 5.18 13.57 -4.69
CA ALA A 387 3.84 13.05 -4.40
C ALA A 387 2.73 13.94 -5.00
N ASP A 388 2.87 15.27 -4.94
CA ASP A 388 1.92 16.20 -5.57
C ASP A 388 1.84 16.02 -7.10
N TRP A 389 2.98 15.81 -7.78
CA TRP A 389 3.00 15.44 -9.20
C TRP A 389 2.37 14.07 -9.47
N ALA A 390 2.57 13.09 -8.59
CA ALA A 390 1.98 11.76 -8.71
C ALA A 390 0.46 11.75 -8.50
N ILE A 391 -0.05 12.47 -7.49
CA ILE A 391 -1.48 12.71 -7.25
C ILE A 391 -2.10 13.39 -8.47
N ARG A 392 -1.47 14.47 -8.97
CA ARG A 392 -1.93 15.16 -10.19
C ARG A 392 -1.96 14.21 -11.37
N LEU A 393 -0.90 13.43 -11.62
CA LEU A 393 -0.84 12.49 -12.74
C LEU A 393 -1.93 11.41 -12.69
N GLN A 394 -2.36 10.96 -11.51
CA GLN A 394 -3.45 10.00 -11.34
C GLN A 394 -4.85 10.62 -11.44
N ALA A 395 -5.03 11.87 -11.00
CA ALA A 395 -6.34 12.54 -10.92
C ALA A 395 -6.67 13.43 -12.13
N ALA A 396 -5.66 13.84 -12.90
CA ALA A 396 -5.76 14.86 -13.95
C ALA A 396 -6.69 14.49 -15.11
N ASP A 397 -7.44 15.49 -15.58
CA ASP A 397 -8.00 15.45 -16.94
C ASP A 397 -6.94 15.87 -17.99
N ALA A 398 -7.33 15.87 -19.26
CA ALA A 398 -6.47 16.25 -20.37
C ALA A 398 -5.76 17.61 -20.19
N ALA A 399 -6.45 18.64 -19.69
CA ALA A 399 -5.86 19.96 -19.48
C ALA A 399 -4.85 19.96 -18.32
N ASP A 400 -5.12 19.21 -17.26
CA ASP A 400 -4.24 19.10 -16.09
C ASP A 400 -2.94 18.36 -16.41
N VAL A 401 -2.98 17.26 -17.20
CA VAL A 401 -1.74 16.57 -17.63
C VAL A 401 -0.93 17.45 -18.59
N ALA A 402 -1.57 18.21 -19.47
CA ALA A 402 -0.87 19.14 -20.36
C ALA A 402 -0.10 20.23 -19.58
N ALA A 403 -0.67 20.74 -18.48
CA ALA A 403 0.02 21.66 -17.57
C ALA A 403 1.18 20.97 -16.84
N LEU A 404 0.97 19.75 -16.33
CA LEU A 404 2.01 18.96 -15.66
C LEU A 404 3.20 18.63 -16.58
N ILE A 405 2.95 18.33 -17.87
CA ILE A 405 4.00 18.13 -18.88
C ILE A 405 4.89 19.38 -18.99
N SER A 406 4.29 20.57 -19.11
CA SER A 406 5.05 21.82 -19.25
C SER A 406 5.87 22.16 -18.00
N GLU A 407 5.42 21.73 -16.82
CA GLU A 407 6.11 21.89 -15.54
C GLU A 407 7.31 20.95 -15.44
N LEU A 408 7.12 19.66 -15.74
CA LEU A 408 8.19 18.65 -15.79
C LEU A 408 9.23 18.96 -16.88
N ASP A 409 8.82 19.53 -18.02
CA ASP A 409 9.72 20.03 -19.07
C ASP A 409 10.60 21.19 -18.58
N GLN A 410 10.03 22.14 -17.82
CA GLN A 410 10.80 23.23 -17.21
C GLN A 410 11.77 22.67 -16.15
N THR A 411 11.30 21.82 -15.25
CA THR A 411 12.13 21.20 -14.21
C THR A 411 13.29 20.39 -14.81
N ALA A 412 13.08 19.64 -15.90
CA ALA A 412 14.14 18.92 -16.58
C ALA A 412 15.18 19.86 -17.23
N GLY A 413 14.77 21.05 -17.68
CA GLY A 413 15.67 22.09 -18.17
C GLY A 413 16.49 22.78 -17.07
N GLU A 414 15.95 22.88 -15.86
CA GLU A 414 16.62 23.49 -14.69
C GLU A 414 17.49 22.49 -13.91
N ASN A 415 17.05 21.22 -13.80
CA ASN A 415 17.74 20.16 -13.07
C ASN A 415 17.52 18.78 -13.74
N PRO A 416 18.29 18.42 -14.79
CA PRO A 416 18.15 17.14 -15.49
C PRO A 416 18.61 15.92 -14.66
N ASP A 417 19.43 16.15 -13.62
CA ASP A 417 19.90 15.10 -12.72
C ASP A 417 18.96 14.84 -11.53
N LEU A 418 17.84 15.56 -11.44
CA LEU A 418 16.78 15.35 -10.46
C LEU A 418 16.20 13.92 -10.55
N ARG A 419 16.08 13.25 -9.39
CA ARG A 419 15.53 11.89 -9.23
C ARG A 419 14.49 11.87 -8.11
N ASP A 420 13.49 11.02 -8.26
CA ASP A 420 12.49 10.79 -7.20
C ASP A 420 13.01 9.79 -6.13
N PRO A 421 12.27 9.58 -5.03
CA PRO A 421 12.62 8.61 -3.98
C PRO A 421 12.88 7.17 -4.45
N LEU A 422 12.27 6.76 -5.56
CA LEU A 422 12.44 5.45 -6.17
C LEU A 422 13.57 5.43 -7.22
N GLY A 423 14.34 6.52 -7.32
CA GLY A 423 15.45 6.71 -8.25
C GLY A 423 15.01 7.07 -9.68
N ARG A 424 13.72 7.33 -9.92
CA ARG A 424 13.18 7.63 -11.25
C ARG A 424 13.65 9.00 -11.71
N SER A 425 14.13 9.10 -12.95
CA SER A 425 14.55 10.39 -13.50
C SER A 425 13.37 11.28 -13.89
N ILE A 426 13.60 12.59 -13.95
CA ILE A 426 12.62 13.54 -14.47
C ILE A 426 12.13 13.15 -15.88
N ASP A 427 12.97 12.53 -16.72
CA ASP A 427 12.58 11.98 -18.03
C ASP A 427 11.64 10.77 -17.95
N GLN A 428 11.73 9.95 -16.89
CA GLN A 428 10.74 8.88 -16.65
C GLN A 428 9.38 9.47 -16.26
N TRP A 429 9.36 10.55 -15.48
CA TRP A 429 8.13 11.27 -15.15
C TRP A 429 7.52 11.96 -16.38
N ARG A 430 8.34 12.59 -17.23
CA ARG A 430 7.91 13.14 -18.53
C ARG A 430 7.36 12.05 -19.46
N TYR A 431 7.97 10.86 -19.48
CA TYR A 431 7.46 9.69 -20.20
C TYR A 431 6.07 9.28 -19.70
N LEU A 432 5.91 9.11 -18.38
CA LEU A 432 4.64 8.73 -17.77
C LEU A 432 3.54 9.79 -18.02
N ALA A 433 3.87 11.08 -17.92
CA ALA A 433 2.96 12.18 -18.21
C ALA A 433 2.51 12.22 -19.68
N HIS A 434 3.42 12.04 -20.65
CA HIS A 434 3.05 11.93 -22.06
C HIS A 434 2.19 10.70 -22.36
N VAL A 435 2.46 9.56 -21.72
CA VAL A 435 1.62 8.36 -21.85
C VAL A 435 0.21 8.61 -21.30
N ALA A 436 0.10 9.12 -20.06
CA ALA A 436 -1.18 9.42 -19.42
C ALA A 436 -2.00 10.44 -20.24
N TYR A 437 -1.38 11.52 -20.72
CA TYR A 437 -2.07 12.51 -21.55
C TYR A 437 -2.58 11.90 -22.86
N GLY A 438 -1.75 11.08 -23.53
CA GLY A 438 -2.17 10.36 -24.72
C GLY A 438 -3.34 9.40 -24.47
N GLU A 439 -3.35 8.68 -23.34
CA GLU A 439 -4.47 7.79 -22.99
C GLU A 439 -5.74 8.58 -22.63
N ALA A 440 -5.63 9.74 -21.96
CA ALA A 440 -6.74 10.65 -21.73
C ALA A 440 -7.35 11.15 -23.05
N LEU A 441 -6.53 11.62 -23.99
CA LEU A 441 -6.97 12.05 -25.33
C LEU A 441 -7.63 10.90 -26.12
N VAL A 442 -7.07 9.68 -26.06
CA VAL A 442 -7.68 8.48 -26.65
C VAL A 442 -9.05 8.18 -26.03
N SER A 443 -9.22 8.36 -24.73
CA SER A 443 -10.49 8.10 -24.03
C SER A 443 -11.63 9.06 -24.42
N GLN A 444 -11.29 10.31 -24.76
CA GLN A 444 -12.25 11.32 -25.21
C GLN A 444 -12.70 11.08 -26.67
N GLY A 445 -11.81 10.55 -27.50
CA GLY A 445 -12.09 10.09 -28.86
C GLY A 445 -12.32 11.21 -29.88
N GLY A 446 -12.59 10.81 -31.13
CA GLY A 446 -12.85 11.75 -32.22
C GLY A 446 -11.57 12.33 -32.84
N ALA A 447 -11.49 13.66 -32.99
CA ALA A 447 -10.48 14.33 -33.82
C ALA A 447 -9.07 14.40 -33.22
N VAL A 448 -8.90 14.08 -31.93
CA VAL A 448 -7.64 14.15 -31.17
C VAL A 448 -6.59 13.08 -31.56
N GLY A 449 -6.85 12.24 -32.56
CA GLY A 449 -5.92 11.20 -33.02
C GLY A 449 -4.56 11.72 -33.54
N GLU A 450 -4.43 12.99 -33.92
CA GLU A 450 -3.13 13.59 -34.26
C GLU A 450 -2.34 14.08 -33.02
N GLU A 451 -3.03 14.53 -31.98
CA GLU A 451 -2.45 14.99 -30.72
C GLU A 451 -2.03 13.81 -29.84
N ALA A 452 -2.89 12.80 -29.71
CA ALA A 452 -2.55 11.53 -29.07
C ALA A 452 -1.35 10.85 -29.77
N MET A 453 -1.25 10.96 -31.10
CA MET A 453 -0.07 10.54 -31.86
C MET A 453 1.18 11.36 -31.52
N ALA A 454 1.07 12.67 -31.32
CA ALA A 454 2.21 13.50 -30.95
C ALA A 454 2.79 13.08 -29.59
N HIS A 455 1.95 12.90 -28.57
CA HIS A 455 2.39 12.47 -27.25
C HIS A 455 2.88 11.01 -27.21
N ALA A 456 2.29 10.13 -28.02
CA ALA A 456 2.82 8.79 -28.23
C ALA A 456 4.23 8.80 -28.83
N ASN A 457 4.53 9.72 -29.75
CA ASN A 457 5.88 9.87 -30.31
C ASN A 457 6.86 10.52 -29.32
N ALA A 458 6.45 11.56 -28.57
CA ALA A 458 7.29 12.17 -27.53
C ALA A 458 7.69 11.16 -26.44
N ALA A 459 6.76 10.32 -25.99
CA ALA A 459 7.05 9.20 -25.09
C ALA A 459 8.00 8.15 -25.73
N LEU A 460 7.99 7.97 -27.06
CA LEU A 460 8.94 7.10 -27.76
C LEU A 460 10.32 7.75 -27.99
N GLU A 461 10.47 9.06 -27.83
CA GLU A 461 11.78 9.73 -27.80
C GLU A 461 12.43 9.55 -26.40
N LEU A 462 11.63 9.59 -25.33
CA LEU A 462 12.07 9.31 -23.95
C LEU A 462 12.27 7.81 -23.64
N VAL A 463 12.16 6.93 -24.64
CA VAL A 463 12.09 5.47 -24.47
C VAL A 463 13.33 4.82 -23.85
N GLN A 464 14.47 5.52 -23.83
CA GLN A 464 15.72 5.05 -23.21
C GLN A 464 15.69 5.20 -21.68
N SER A 465 14.84 6.07 -21.14
CA SER A 465 14.58 6.17 -19.70
C SER A 465 13.37 5.32 -19.27
N ALA A 466 12.38 5.14 -20.15
CA ALA A 466 11.09 4.51 -19.86
C ALA A 466 11.18 3.18 -19.06
N PRO A 467 10.53 3.05 -17.89
CA PRO A 467 10.68 1.89 -17.00
C PRO A 467 10.12 0.58 -17.59
N ASP A 468 9.22 0.67 -18.56
CA ASP A 468 8.63 -0.47 -19.27
C ASP A 468 9.28 -0.74 -20.65
N SER A 469 10.45 -0.15 -20.89
CA SER A 469 11.14 -0.16 -22.19
C SER A 469 10.27 0.35 -23.36
N GLY A 470 9.31 1.24 -23.10
CA GLY A 470 8.47 1.88 -24.13
C GLY A 470 7.20 1.14 -24.50
N ARG A 471 6.78 0.12 -23.74
CA ARG A 471 5.66 -0.76 -24.13
C ARG A 471 4.32 -0.02 -24.17
N ALA A 472 4.05 0.82 -23.18
CA ALA A 472 2.87 1.66 -23.07
C ALA A 472 2.85 2.71 -24.19
N ALA A 473 3.95 3.42 -24.45
CA ALA A 473 4.03 4.36 -25.56
C ALA A 473 3.81 3.71 -26.95
N ARG A 474 4.32 2.49 -27.18
CA ARG A 474 4.02 1.71 -28.41
C ARG A 474 2.54 1.29 -28.48
N LEU A 475 1.93 0.89 -27.37
CA LEU A 475 0.52 0.51 -27.31
C LEU A 475 -0.41 1.71 -27.54
N LEU A 476 -0.13 2.84 -26.87
CA LEU A 476 -0.78 4.12 -27.04
C LEU A 476 -0.69 4.59 -28.50
N LYS A 477 0.50 4.50 -29.13
CA LYS A 477 0.67 4.80 -30.55
C LYS A 477 -0.27 3.98 -31.44
N GLY A 478 -0.37 2.66 -31.19
CA GLY A 478 -1.33 1.80 -31.90
C GLY A 478 -2.78 2.25 -31.75
N LYS A 479 -3.22 2.57 -30.53
CA LYS A 479 -4.57 3.14 -30.25
C LYS A 479 -4.81 4.45 -31.01
N ALA A 480 -3.82 5.34 -31.01
CA ALA A 480 -3.91 6.65 -31.67
C ALA A 480 -3.89 6.52 -33.22
N GLU A 481 -3.12 5.59 -33.78
CA GLU A 481 -3.15 5.25 -35.20
C GLU A 481 -4.51 4.67 -35.62
N GLU A 482 -5.15 3.83 -34.81
CA GLU A 482 -6.50 3.30 -35.04
C GLU A 482 -7.58 4.40 -34.99
N LEU A 483 -7.52 5.31 -34.00
CA LEU A 483 -8.40 6.49 -33.94
C LEU A 483 -8.20 7.41 -35.15
N ARG A 484 -6.95 7.63 -35.59
CA ARG A 484 -6.66 8.43 -36.78
C ARG A 484 -7.14 7.76 -38.07
N ALA A 485 -7.03 6.43 -38.18
CA ALA A 485 -7.55 5.67 -39.32
C ALA A 485 -9.09 5.73 -39.39
N THR A 486 -9.78 5.56 -38.26
CA THR A 486 -11.25 5.67 -38.21
C THR A 486 -11.73 7.11 -38.45
N ALA A 487 -11.10 8.11 -37.83
CA ALA A 487 -11.45 9.53 -38.04
C ALA A 487 -11.22 10.00 -39.50
N SER A 488 -10.15 9.53 -40.16
CA SER A 488 -9.93 9.82 -41.58
C SER A 488 -10.88 9.06 -42.51
N GLY A 489 -11.28 7.83 -42.15
CA GLY A 489 -12.32 7.07 -42.86
C GLY A 489 -13.69 7.78 -42.91
N TYR A 490 -14.06 8.53 -41.87
CA TYR A 490 -15.28 9.35 -41.86
C TYR A 490 -15.11 10.73 -42.50
N LYS A 491 -13.90 11.15 -42.90
CA LYS A 491 -13.63 12.49 -43.45
C LYS A 491 -13.75 12.57 -44.99
N LEU A 492 -14.63 11.76 -45.58
CA LEU A 492 -15.04 11.87 -46.98
C LEU A 492 -16.03 13.04 -47.15
N SER A 493 -15.54 14.27 -46.97
CA SER A 493 -16.36 15.49 -47.00
C SER A 493 -16.86 15.80 -48.42
N ALA A 494 -18.09 15.38 -48.73
CA ALA A 494 -18.73 15.52 -50.04
C ALA A 494 -18.90 16.98 -50.54
N ASN A 495 -18.66 17.97 -49.68
CA ASN A 495 -18.96 19.39 -49.93
C ASN A 495 -18.10 20.09 -51.01
N GLN A 496 -17.08 19.44 -51.56
CA GLN A 496 -16.26 19.97 -52.68
C GLN A 496 -15.90 18.92 -53.76
N LEU A 497 -16.61 17.79 -53.82
CA LEU A 497 -16.48 16.87 -54.95
C LEU A 497 -17.40 17.32 -56.08
N ASP A 498 -16.83 17.83 -57.18
CA ASP A 498 -17.58 18.11 -58.40
C ASP A 498 -18.07 16.81 -59.08
N ALA A 499 -18.91 16.94 -60.11
CA ALA A 499 -19.46 15.79 -60.83
C ALA A 499 -18.40 14.91 -61.53
N ASN A 500 -17.18 15.42 -61.74
CA ASN A 500 -16.06 14.67 -62.31
C ASN A 500 -15.30 13.90 -61.23
N ALA A 501 -15.03 14.52 -60.08
CA ALA A 501 -14.39 13.90 -58.93
C ALA A 501 -15.23 12.71 -58.39
N TRP A 502 -16.55 12.86 -58.35
CA TRP A 502 -17.48 11.75 -58.09
C TRP A 502 -17.38 10.63 -59.13
N LYS A 503 -17.35 10.96 -60.43
CA LYS A 503 -17.18 9.96 -61.50
C LYS A 503 -15.85 9.21 -61.43
N THR A 504 -14.77 9.85 -60.98
CA THR A 504 -13.46 9.22 -60.78
C THR A 504 -13.48 8.25 -59.60
N LEU A 505 -13.97 8.66 -58.43
CA LEU A 505 -14.09 7.79 -57.24
C LEU A 505 -14.93 6.54 -57.51
N LEU A 506 -16.04 6.68 -58.26
CA LEU A 506 -16.89 5.56 -58.68
C LEU A 506 -16.21 4.65 -59.71
N LYS A 507 -15.43 5.20 -60.66
CA LYS A 507 -14.63 4.40 -61.60
C LYS A 507 -13.55 3.56 -60.92
N GLU A 508 -12.92 4.10 -59.88
CA GLU A 508 -11.78 3.47 -59.19
C GLU A 508 -12.17 2.40 -58.16
N ARG A 509 -13.48 2.18 -57.91
CA ARG A 509 -14.01 1.16 -56.98
C ARG A 509 -13.46 1.26 -55.53
N ARG A 510 -13.08 2.45 -55.08
CA ARG A 510 -12.42 2.68 -53.78
C ARG A 510 -13.34 2.73 -52.55
N ILE A 511 -14.56 2.19 -52.65
CA ILE A 511 -15.50 2.11 -51.52
C ILE A 511 -15.99 0.67 -51.39
N SER A 512 -15.60 0.03 -50.29
CA SER A 512 -16.15 -1.26 -49.83
C SER A 512 -16.29 -1.24 -48.32
N ALA A 513 -17.34 -1.89 -47.81
CA ALA A 513 -17.60 -2.08 -46.39
C ALA A 513 -18.34 -3.41 -46.20
N SER A 514 -18.11 -4.09 -45.08
CA SER A 514 -18.76 -5.38 -44.77
C SER A 514 -19.28 -5.37 -43.32
N SER A 515 -20.50 -5.88 -43.13
CA SER A 515 -21.06 -6.15 -41.80
C SER A 515 -22.18 -7.21 -41.89
N SER A 516 -22.59 -7.78 -40.75
CA SER A 516 -23.26 -9.09 -40.72
C SER A 516 -24.80 -9.08 -40.65
N GLY A 517 -25.43 -9.17 -41.83
CA GLY A 517 -26.45 -10.21 -42.05
C GLY A 517 -27.89 -9.98 -41.52
N LYS A 518 -28.44 -8.76 -41.59
CA LYS A 518 -29.88 -8.50 -41.35
C LYS A 518 -30.57 -7.74 -42.50
N PRO A 519 -31.90 -7.85 -42.67
CA PRO A 519 -32.64 -7.17 -43.74
C PRO A 519 -32.63 -5.63 -43.58
N VAL A 520 -32.85 -4.92 -44.69
CA VAL A 520 -32.66 -3.46 -44.80
C VAL A 520 -33.94 -2.79 -45.32
N ASN A 521 -34.31 -1.66 -44.72
CA ASN A 521 -35.29 -0.72 -45.27
C ASN A 521 -34.56 0.49 -45.85
N LEU A 522 -35.00 0.99 -47.01
CA LEU A 522 -34.39 2.12 -47.69
C LEU A 522 -35.28 3.37 -47.56
N LEU A 523 -34.69 4.46 -47.07
CA LEU A 523 -35.28 5.79 -47.01
C LEU A 523 -34.41 6.73 -47.84
N ILE A 524 -35.03 7.44 -48.78
CA ILE A 524 -34.34 8.45 -49.59
C ILE A 524 -35.05 9.79 -49.38
N ILE A 525 -34.27 10.84 -49.12
CA ILE A 525 -34.73 12.21 -48.99
C ILE A 525 -34.02 13.03 -50.07
N ALA A 526 -34.78 13.49 -51.05
CA ALA A 526 -34.32 14.30 -52.17
C ALA A 526 -34.32 15.80 -51.79
N PRO A 527 -33.41 16.61 -52.35
CA PRO A 527 -33.40 18.07 -52.14
C PRO A 527 -34.56 18.80 -52.85
N SER A 528 -35.34 18.10 -53.66
CA SER A 528 -36.49 18.60 -54.41
C SER A 528 -37.69 17.65 -54.27
N ALA A 529 -38.89 18.23 -54.21
CA ALA A 529 -40.12 17.48 -54.41
C ALA A 529 -40.25 17.04 -55.89
N ASN A 530 -40.92 15.90 -56.12
CA ASN A 530 -41.14 15.26 -57.43
C ASN A 530 -39.90 14.58 -58.06
N MET A 531 -38.93 14.12 -57.26
CA MET A 531 -37.86 13.26 -57.75
C MET A 531 -38.39 11.83 -57.96
N LEU A 532 -38.27 11.30 -59.19
CA LEU A 532 -38.68 9.93 -59.53
C LEU A 532 -37.48 8.99 -59.37
N ILE A 533 -37.58 8.06 -58.42
CA ILE A 533 -36.54 7.07 -58.14
C ILE A 533 -37.04 5.71 -58.61
N THR A 534 -36.40 5.16 -59.65
CA THR A 534 -36.73 3.82 -60.14
C THR A 534 -35.74 2.82 -59.58
N ILE A 535 -36.24 1.83 -58.84
CA ILE A 535 -35.45 0.74 -58.29
C ILE A 535 -35.77 -0.53 -59.09
N VAL A 536 -34.77 -1.04 -59.81
CA VAL A 536 -34.89 -2.23 -60.67
C VAL A 536 -34.23 -3.41 -59.97
N GLY A 537 -35.05 -4.35 -59.48
CA GLY A 537 -34.57 -5.62 -58.93
C GLY A 537 -34.64 -6.75 -59.96
N THR A 538 -33.91 -7.84 -59.72
CA THR A 538 -33.82 -9.01 -60.62
C THR A 538 -35.11 -9.82 -60.79
N GLY A 539 -36.23 -9.39 -60.22
CA GLY A 539 -37.52 -10.10 -60.29
C GLY A 539 -38.78 -9.23 -60.31
N ASN A 540 -38.67 -7.90 -60.15
CA ASN A 540 -39.75 -6.93 -60.36
C ASN A 540 -39.19 -5.50 -60.37
N GLN A 541 -39.91 -4.58 -61.01
CA GLN A 541 -39.57 -3.15 -61.08
C GLN A 541 -40.46 -2.37 -60.10
N THR A 542 -39.87 -1.53 -59.26
CA THR A 542 -40.61 -0.69 -58.30
C THR A 542 -40.24 0.78 -58.50
N GLN A 543 -41.24 1.61 -58.80
CA GLN A 543 -41.07 3.06 -58.87
C GLN A 543 -41.46 3.72 -57.55
N LEU A 544 -40.64 4.66 -57.10
CA LEU A 544 -40.87 5.48 -55.91
C LEU A 544 -40.89 6.95 -56.33
N VAL A 545 -42.01 7.61 -56.02
CA VAL A 545 -42.18 9.05 -56.25
C VAL A 545 -41.97 9.75 -54.91
N THR A 546 -41.05 10.70 -54.82
CA THR A 546 -40.94 11.53 -53.61
C THR A 546 -42.13 12.47 -53.50
N ASP A 547 -42.68 12.62 -52.30
CA ASP A 547 -43.81 13.52 -52.07
C ASP A 547 -43.39 15.00 -51.99
N ARG A 548 -44.30 15.89 -51.57
CA ARG A 548 -44.02 17.32 -51.43
C ARG A 548 -43.00 17.67 -50.33
N THR A 549 -42.60 16.71 -49.50
CA THR A 549 -41.52 16.86 -48.51
C THR A 549 -40.17 16.32 -49.02
N GLY A 550 -40.13 15.77 -50.24
CA GLY A 550 -38.91 15.19 -50.84
C GLY A 550 -38.62 13.75 -50.38
N VAL A 551 -39.52 13.11 -49.63
CA VAL A 551 -39.26 11.83 -48.97
C VAL A 551 -39.91 10.65 -49.72
N ALA A 552 -39.21 9.51 -49.80
CA ALA A 552 -39.76 8.23 -50.23
C ALA A 552 -39.21 7.04 -49.41
N TYR A 553 -40.06 6.03 -49.20
CA TYR A 553 -39.76 4.83 -48.40
C TYR A 553 -40.04 3.55 -49.20
N ALA A 554 -39.18 2.54 -49.08
CA ALA A 554 -39.50 1.17 -49.48
C ALA A 554 -38.84 0.12 -48.59
N ALA A 555 -39.61 -0.94 -48.30
CA ALA A 555 -39.06 -2.23 -47.88
C ALA A 555 -38.77 -3.06 -49.15
N LEU A 556 -37.54 -3.55 -49.28
CA LEU A 556 -37.10 -4.36 -50.43
C LEU A 556 -36.61 -5.73 -49.94
N PRO A 557 -36.94 -6.85 -50.63
CA PRO A 557 -36.38 -8.15 -50.31
C PRO A 557 -34.87 -8.19 -50.63
N SER A 558 -34.14 -9.17 -50.10
CA SER A 558 -32.71 -9.33 -50.38
C SER A 558 -32.46 -9.65 -51.87
N GLY A 559 -31.64 -8.84 -52.55
CA GLY A 559 -31.29 -9.02 -53.96
C GLY A 559 -30.34 -7.93 -54.48
N ARG A 560 -29.93 -8.03 -55.75
CA ARG A 560 -29.24 -6.93 -56.44
C ARG A 560 -30.27 -5.94 -57.01
N TYR A 561 -29.97 -4.65 -56.85
CA TYR A 561 -30.83 -3.56 -57.30
C TYR A 561 -30.01 -2.51 -58.04
N VAL A 562 -30.54 -2.02 -59.15
CA VAL A 562 -30.07 -0.81 -59.82
C VAL A 562 -30.96 0.34 -59.37
N VAL A 563 -30.36 1.41 -58.83
CA VAL A 563 -31.07 2.64 -58.44
C VAL A 563 -30.74 3.70 -59.48
N ALA A 564 -31.75 4.12 -60.25
CA ALA A 564 -31.63 5.23 -61.18
C ALA A 564 -32.25 6.50 -60.56
N ILE A 565 -31.45 7.57 -60.48
CA ILE A 565 -31.88 8.92 -60.13
C ILE A 565 -31.77 9.75 -61.40
N SER A 566 -32.86 10.41 -61.81
CA SER A 566 -32.98 11.04 -63.13
C SER A 566 -33.77 12.34 -63.09
N ASP A 567 -33.06 13.46 -63.13
CA ASP A 567 -33.65 14.77 -63.47
C ASP A 567 -33.68 15.00 -64.99
N ASN A 568 -32.88 14.24 -65.77
CA ASN A 568 -32.96 14.11 -67.23
C ASN A 568 -32.22 12.82 -67.67
N PRO A 569 -32.60 12.13 -68.76
CA PRO A 569 -32.16 10.75 -69.02
C PRO A 569 -30.91 10.66 -69.91
N ASP A 570 -29.71 10.83 -69.34
CA ASP A 570 -28.46 10.46 -70.04
C ASP A 570 -27.33 9.98 -69.09
N ALA A 571 -26.92 8.72 -69.28
CA ALA A 571 -25.72 8.03 -68.79
C ALA A 571 -25.33 8.10 -67.27
N GLY A 572 -25.56 6.99 -66.55
CA GLY A 572 -25.00 6.79 -65.20
C GLY A 572 -25.32 5.43 -64.54
N GLU A 573 -24.82 4.31 -65.08
CA GLU A 573 -24.99 3.01 -64.42
C GLU A 573 -24.04 2.84 -63.22
N VAL A 574 -24.59 2.78 -62.00
CA VAL A 574 -23.86 2.50 -60.76
C VAL A 574 -24.37 1.19 -60.17
N SER A 575 -23.54 0.15 -60.22
CA SER A 575 -23.84 -1.15 -59.62
C SER A 575 -23.37 -1.17 -58.17
N VAL A 576 -24.32 -1.23 -57.22
CA VAL A 576 -24.03 -1.33 -55.78
C VAL A 576 -24.28 -2.77 -55.34
N ASP A 577 -23.21 -3.53 -55.11
CA ASP A 577 -23.29 -4.93 -54.72
C ASP A 577 -23.55 -5.06 -53.21
N LEU A 578 -24.82 -4.94 -52.81
CA LEU A 578 -25.27 -4.97 -51.41
C LEU A 578 -25.23 -6.39 -50.81
N ALA A 579 -24.03 -6.96 -50.74
CA ALA A 579 -23.74 -8.09 -49.86
C ALA A 579 -23.86 -7.63 -48.40
N THR A 580 -24.90 -8.14 -47.73
CA THR A 580 -25.16 -8.05 -46.27
C THR A 580 -25.29 -6.64 -45.65
N GLY A 581 -26.51 -6.11 -45.69
CA GLY A 581 -27.30 -5.95 -44.46
C GLY A 581 -26.83 -4.96 -43.38
N ALA A 582 -26.99 -3.66 -43.62
CA ALA A 582 -26.90 -2.60 -42.59
C ALA A 582 -28.03 -1.56 -42.76
N THR A 583 -28.47 -0.94 -41.66
CA THR A 583 -29.42 0.19 -41.67
C THR A 583 -28.67 1.49 -41.41
N TYR A 584 -28.95 2.54 -42.20
CA TYR A 584 -28.33 3.85 -42.06
C TYR A 584 -29.38 4.94 -41.79
N LEU A 585 -29.10 5.83 -40.84
CA LEU A 585 -29.92 7.02 -40.57
C LEU A 585 -29.15 8.27 -41.01
N VAL A 586 -29.41 8.75 -42.23
CA VAL A 586 -28.75 9.94 -42.77
C VAL A 586 -29.63 11.17 -42.55
N ARG A 587 -29.35 11.93 -41.48
CA ARG A 587 -30.01 13.21 -41.20
C ARG A 587 -29.26 14.37 -41.87
N VAL A 588 -29.64 14.70 -43.10
CA VAL A 588 -29.23 15.98 -43.71
C VAL A 588 -30.08 17.10 -43.09
N THR A 589 -29.45 18.07 -42.45
CA THR A 589 -30.10 19.31 -41.99
C THR A 589 -29.49 20.47 -42.77
N PRO A 590 -30.29 21.31 -43.46
CA PRO A 590 -29.77 22.25 -44.45
C PRO A 590 -29.17 23.53 -43.84
N ARG A 591 -28.46 24.28 -44.70
CA ARG A 591 -28.57 25.74 -44.76
C ARG A 591 -29.29 26.10 -46.05
#